data_AF-A0A7K7NWR1-F1
#
_entry.id   AF-A0A7K7NWR1-F1
#
_cell.length_a   1.000
_cell.length_b   1.000
_cell.length_c   1.000
_cell.angle_alpha   90.00
_cell.angle_beta   90.00
_cell.angle_gamma   90.00
#
_symmetry.space_group_name_H-M   'P 1'
#
loop_
_entity.id
_entity.type
_entity.pdbx_description
1 polymer ?
#
loop_
_entity_poly.entity_id
_entity_poly.type
_entity_poly.pdbx_seq_one_letter_code
_entity_poly.pdbx_strand_id
1 'polypeptide(L)'
;MTNLEELITNIELCSKADGYSTVTFPTLKELSVDDVLTGCELADLELDVPFSCFSDVADIWSSVSKYVRQQLLKRKPRAVRVTGLGTFHLQKWLSFENGEVLTFQRPVFLLSRTVAQIRGLQHASVPVPDEIKQVSVNYKKIHSDVPYSEEVVQNCMQETLNFFYFILTNREDTDFILKDIGTLAIRGTEVTMAFCEDFLLSLNKSTYVVEKLFTKKWVISDKEPTLSLSRFGRVHQFPQFEIRAVPRTASLTDEEICAEFESALSSMGIRGNVHGNKSD
;
A
#
# COMPACT_ATOMS: atom_id res chain seq x y z
N MET A 1 15.55 4.39 16.96
CA MET A 1 15.00 3.06 16.59
C MET A 1 13.78 2.82 17.45
N THR A 2 12.61 3.21 16.98
CA THR A 2 11.33 2.96 17.65
C THR A 2 11.10 1.45 17.72
N ASN A 3 10.88 0.95 18.93
CA ASN A 3 10.78 -0.49 19.20
C ASN A 3 9.50 -1.02 18.53
N LEU A 4 9.62 -2.10 17.75
CA LEU A 4 8.47 -2.76 17.11
C LEU A 4 7.43 -3.18 18.15
N GLU A 5 7.86 -3.56 19.36
CA GLU A 5 6.96 -3.88 20.49
C GLU A 5 6.24 -2.64 21.02
N GLU A 6 6.87 -1.46 21.02
CA GLU A 6 6.27 -0.20 21.44
C GLU A 6 5.23 0.29 20.42
N LEU A 7 5.51 0.10 19.13
CA LEU A 7 4.55 0.33 18.05
C LEU A 7 3.36 -0.64 18.18
N ILE A 8 3.60 -1.94 18.40
CA ILE A 8 2.56 -2.96 18.59
C ILE A 8 1.73 -2.67 19.86
N THR A 9 2.35 -2.26 20.96
CA THR A 9 1.65 -1.96 22.24
C THR A 9 0.76 -0.73 22.11
N ASN A 10 1.23 0.33 21.44
CA ASN A 10 0.41 1.51 21.14
C ASN A 10 -0.77 1.18 20.21
N ILE A 11 -0.61 0.18 19.36
CA ILE A 11 -1.65 -0.31 18.45
C ILE A 11 -2.67 -1.23 19.17
N GLU A 12 -2.24 -2.08 20.10
CA GLU A 12 -3.15 -2.94 20.89
C GLU A 12 -4.08 -2.12 21.80
N LEU A 13 -3.59 -1.00 22.35
CA LEU A 13 -4.39 -0.01 23.08
C LEU A 13 -5.55 0.55 22.22
N CYS A 14 -5.40 0.60 20.89
CA CYS A 14 -6.45 1.05 19.98
C CYS A 14 -7.62 0.06 19.80
N SER A 15 -7.42 -1.21 20.15
CA SER A 15 -8.45 -2.25 20.00
C SER A 15 -9.36 -2.40 21.22
N LYS A 16 -9.03 -1.73 22.34
CA LYS A 16 -9.75 -1.83 23.63
C LYS A 16 -9.82 -0.47 24.34
N ALA A 17 -10.55 0.49 23.80
CA ALA A 17 -11.08 1.59 24.62
C ALA A 17 -12.23 2.31 23.91
N ASP A 18 -13.31 2.47 24.64
CA ASP A 18 -14.44 3.33 24.31
C ASP A 18 -13.97 4.77 24.08
N GLY A 19 -13.93 5.22 22.81
CA GLY A 19 -13.75 6.62 22.43
C GLY A 19 -12.30 7.11 22.45
N TYR A 20 -11.75 7.32 21.25
CA TYR A 20 -10.46 7.97 20.95
C TYR A 20 -9.21 7.19 21.37
N SER A 21 -8.69 6.39 20.43
CA SER A 21 -7.31 5.92 20.46
C SER A 21 -6.56 6.51 19.27
N THR A 22 -5.64 7.42 19.55
CA THR A 22 -4.82 8.09 18.55
C THR A 22 -3.57 7.24 18.30
N VAL A 23 -3.50 6.56 17.15
CA VAL A 23 -2.25 5.91 16.71
C VAL A 23 -1.23 7.02 16.46
N THR A 24 -0.29 7.21 17.38
CA THR A 24 0.80 8.16 17.18
C THR A 24 2.00 7.48 16.53
N PHE A 25 2.21 7.81 15.26
CA PHE A 25 3.46 7.52 14.56
C PHE A 25 4.45 8.64 14.89
N PRO A 26 5.59 8.38 15.56
CA PRO A 26 6.46 9.45 16.02
C PRO A 26 6.92 10.38 14.91
N THR A 27 7.33 9.84 13.76
CA THR A 27 7.69 10.67 12.60
C THR A 27 6.49 11.42 12.05
N LEU A 28 5.32 10.77 11.89
CA LEU A 28 4.14 11.46 11.34
C LEU A 28 3.57 12.50 12.31
N LYS A 29 3.78 12.32 13.62
CA LYS A 29 3.42 13.27 14.65
C LYS A 29 4.34 14.49 14.59
N GLU A 30 5.64 14.30 14.42
CA GLU A 30 6.60 15.41 14.26
C GLU A 30 6.32 16.20 12.98
N LEU A 31 6.01 15.52 11.86
CA LEU A 31 5.56 16.16 10.62
C LEU A 31 4.33 17.05 10.82
N SER A 32 3.41 16.67 11.72
CA SER A 32 2.23 17.47 12.06
C SER A 32 2.53 18.71 12.91
N VAL A 33 3.67 18.75 13.62
CA VAL A 33 3.97 19.79 14.63
C VAL A 33 4.83 20.91 14.04
N ASP A 34 5.66 20.63 13.03
CA ASP A 34 6.59 21.61 12.46
C ASP A 34 5.92 22.75 11.67
N ASP A 35 4.67 22.59 11.20
CA ASP A 35 3.90 23.66 10.57
C ASP A 35 3.34 24.70 11.56
N VAL A 36 3.29 24.39 12.86
CA VAL A 36 2.75 25.31 13.88
C VAL A 36 3.79 26.35 14.34
N LEU A 37 5.09 26.14 14.06
CA LEU A 37 6.16 27.00 14.58
C LEU A 37 6.59 28.15 13.66
N THR A 38 5.89 28.42 12.56
CA THR A 38 6.09 29.66 11.78
C THR A 38 5.09 30.79 12.06
N GLY A 39 4.25 30.66 13.09
CA GLY A 39 3.62 31.84 13.67
C GLY A 39 2.31 31.53 14.37
N CYS A 40 2.36 31.40 15.69
CA CYS A 40 1.41 31.98 16.63
C CYS A 40 1.91 31.72 18.06
N GLU A 41 2.23 32.78 18.79
CA GLU A 41 1.97 32.75 20.24
C GLU A 41 0.47 32.54 20.42
N LEU A 42 0.06 31.58 21.24
CA LEU A 42 -0.75 31.83 22.44
C LEU A 42 -1.27 30.52 23.05
N ALA A 43 -1.47 30.63 24.35
CA ALA A 43 -2.05 29.66 25.27
C ALA A 43 -3.48 29.24 24.90
N ASP A 44 -3.88 28.10 25.49
CA ASP A 44 -5.25 27.72 25.82
C ASP A 44 -6.26 27.52 24.67
N LEU A 45 -5.91 26.73 23.66
CA LEU A 45 -6.90 26.14 22.74
C LEU A 45 -6.74 24.61 22.70
N GLU A 46 -7.82 23.90 23.02
CA GLU A 46 -8.03 22.51 22.62
C GLU A 46 -7.91 22.45 21.09
N LEU A 47 -6.75 22.03 20.58
CA LEU A 47 -6.49 21.98 19.15
C LEU A 47 -6.95 20.63 18.58
N ASP A 48 -8.07 20.67 17.87
CA ASP A 48 -8.28 19.85 16.67
C ASP A 48 -7.11 20.11 15.72
N VAL A 49 -6.04 19.32 15.83
CA VAL A 49 -4.87 19.41 14.94
C VAL A 49 -5.31 18.90 13.56
N PRO A 50 -5.34 19.74 12.52
CA PRO A 50 -5.82 19.31 11.22
C PRO A 50 -4.79 18.36 10.60
N PHE A 51 -5.31 17.24 10.08
CA PHE A 51 -4.85 16.22 9.13
C PHE A 51 -3.64 16.47 8.17
N SER A 52 -2.77 17.45 8.37
CA SER A 52 -1.67 17.84 7.46
C SER A 52 -0.63 16.72 7.27
N CYS A 53 -0.37 15.90 8.30
CA CYS A 53 0.67 14.87 8.22
C CYS A 53 0.41 13.80 7.15
N PHE A 54 -0.85 13.50 6.82
CA PHE A 54 -1.16 12.50 5.79
C PHE A 54 -0.83 12.99 4.38
N SER A 55 -0.89 14.30 4.15
CA SER A 55 -0.44 14.92 2.89
C SER A 55 1.07 14.74 2.72
N ASP A 56 1.85 14.96 3.78
CA ASP A 56 3.31 14.83 3.76
C ASP A 56 3.76 13.39 3.50
N VAL A 57 3.08 12.42 4.12
CA VAL A 57 3.34 11.00 3.86
C VAL A 57 3.00 10.64 2.42
N ALA A 58 1.87 11.14 1.92
CA ALA A 58 1.49 10.95 0.52
C ALA A 58 2.51 11.57 -0.44
N ASP A 59 3.12 12.70 -0.09
CA ASP A 59 4.16 13.36 -0.89
C ASP A 59 5.50 12.60 -0.88
N ILE A 60 5.90 12.06 0.28
CA ILE A 60 7.07 11.17 0.39
C ILE A 60 6.86 9.93 -0.50
N TRP A 61 5.72 9.25 -0.38
CA TRP A 61 5.41 8.07 -1.20
C TRP A 61 5.17 8.40 -2.67
N SER A 62 4.67 9.61 -2.99
CA SER A 62 4.61 10.12 -4.37
C SER A 62 6.00 10.27 -4.96
N SER A 63 6.97 10.76 -4.17
CA SER A 63 8.38 10.85 -4.57
C SER A 63 9.02 9.47 -4.75
N VAL A 64 8.69 8.50 -3.89
CA VAL A 64 9.09 7.08 -4.07
C VAL A 64 8.53 6.52 -5.38
N SER A 65 7.25 6.74 -5.66
CA SER A 65 6.59 6.28 -6.88
C SER A 65 7.24 6.91 -8.12
N LYS A 66 7.50 8.22 -8.08
CA LYS A 66 8.25 8.95 -9.13
C LYS A 66 9.64 8.33 -9.36
N TYR A 67 10.37 8.00 -8.29
CA TYR A 67 11.68 7.34 -8.40
C TYR A 67 11.57 5.98 -9.09
N VAL A 68 10.63 5.13 -8.67
CA VAL A 68 10.40 3.80 -9.27
C VAL A 68 10.08 3.95 -10.76
N ARG A 69 9.11 4.81 -11.09
CA ARG A 69 8.70 5.11 -12.47
C ARG A 69 9.89 5.55 -13.32
N GLN A 70 10.70 6.48 -12.82
CA GLN A 70 11.90 6.96 -13.52
C GLN A 70 12.92 5.86 -13.80
N GLN A 71 13.15 4.91 -12.89
CA GLN A 71 14.10 3.82 -13.13
C GLN A 71 13.59 2.81 -14.16
N LEU A 72 12.27 2.54 -14.17
CA LEU A 72 11.66 1.62 -15.13
C LEU A 72 11.61 2.21 -16.55
N LEU A 73 11.43 3.52 -16.69
CA LEU A 73 11.39 4.21 -17.98
C LEU A 73 12.77 4.52 -18.60
N LYS A 74 13.87 4.11 -17.96
CA LYS A 74 15.22 4.31 -18.52
C LYS A 74 15.41 3.49 -19.79
N ARG A 75 16.30 3.96 -20.67
CA ARG A 75 16.75 3.20 -21.85
C ARG A 75 17.27 1.79 -21.49
N LYS A 76 17.94 1.68 -20.34
CA LYS A 76 18.27 0.40 -19.69
C LYS A 76 17.53 0.35 -18.35
N PRO A 77 16.33 -0.25 -18.32
CA PRO A 77 15.52 -0.34 -17.10
C PRO A 77 16.26 -1.06 -15.99
N ARG A 78 15.95 -0.70 -14.75
CA ARG A 78 16.45 -1.37 -13.56
C ARG A 78 15.28 -1.92 -12.78
N ALA A 79 15.45 -3.08 -12.16
CA ALA A 79 14.51 -3.55 -11.17
C ALA A 79 14.62 -2.65 -9.93
N VAL A 80 13.50 -2.23 -9.37
CA VAL A 80 13.46 -1.30 -8.24
C VAL A 80 12.82 -1.97 -7.04
N ARG A 81 13.62 -2.21 -6.01
CA ARG A 81 13.17 -2.74 -4.73
C ARG A 81 12.73 -1.61 -3.81
N VAL A 82 11.45 -1.61 -3.47
CA VAL A 82 10.90 -0.85 -2.35
C VAL A 82 10.98 -1.77 -1.14
N THR A 83 11.99 -1.55 -0.29
CA THR A 83 12.25 -2.43 0.86
C THR A 83 11.00 -2.57 1.73
N GLY A 84 10.66 -3.79 2.11
CA GLY A 84 9.45 -4.10 2.88
C GLY A 84 8.18 -4.26 2.03
N LEU A 85 8.03 -3.55 0.91
CA LEU A 85 6.84 -3.65 0.05
C LEU A 85 6.98 -4.69 -1.07
N GLY A 86 8.01 -4.55 -1.92
CA GLY A 86 8.24 -5.44 -3.06
C GLY A 86 9.21 -4.89 -4.10
N THR A 87 9.27 -5.54 -5.26
CA THR A 87 10.20 -5.19 -6.35
C THR A 87 9.47 -5.05 -7.68
N PHE A 88 9.62 -3.90 -8.32
CA PHE A 88 9.17 -3.66 -9.68
C PHE A 88 10.24 -4.04 -10.69
N HIS A 89 9.86 -4.71 -11.78
CA HIS A 89 10.75 -4.93 -12.92
C HIS A 89 9.94 -5.01 -14.22
N LEU A 90 10.63 -4.99 -15.36
CA LEU A 90 10.01 -5.13 -16.68
C LEU A 90 10.37 -6.47 -17.30
N GLN A 91 9.38 -7.14 -17.87
CA GLN A 91 9.58 -8.24 -18.81
C GLN A 91 9.37 -7.72 -20.23
N LYS A 92 10.31 -8.05 -21.12
CA LYS A 92 10.21 -7.72 -22.54
C LYS A 92 9.70 -8.92 -23.31
N TRP A 93 8.54 -8.80 -23.94
CA TRP A 93 8.02 -9.82 -24.85
C TRP A 93 7.99 -9.30 -26.28
N LEU A 94 8.24 -10.19 -27.24
CA LEU A 94 8.17 -9.89 -28.66
C LEU A 94 7.00 -10.68 -29.25
N SER A 95 6.20 -10.03 -30.08
CA SER A 95 5.15 -10.67 -30.88
C SER A 95 5.35 -10.29 -32.33
N PHE A 96 5.11 -11.20 -33.26
CA PHE A 96 5.09 -10.89 -34.69
C PHE A 96 3.63 -10.82 -35.14
N GLU A 97 3.18 -9.65 -35.56
CA GLU A 97 1.80 -9.40 -35.97
C GLU A 97 1.81 -8.55 -37.25
N ASN A 98 1.03 -8.95 -38.26
CA ASN A 98 0.86 -8.21 -39.52
C ASN A 98 2.17 -7.83 -40.24
N GLY A 99 3.22 -8.65 -40.14
CA GLY A 99 4.51 -8.36 -40.76
C GLY A 99 5.44 -7.50 -39.91
N GLU A 100 5.01 -7.02 -38.74
CA GLU A 100 5.79 -6.19 -37.84
C GLU A 100 6.12 -6.92 -36.53
N VAL A 101 7.28 -6.60 -35.95
CA VAL A 101 7.67 -7.07 -34.61
C VAL A 101 7.21 -6.06 -33.57
N LEU A 102 6.20 -6.43 -32.80
CA LEU A 102 5.73 -5.66 -31.65
C LEU A 102 6.56 -6.00 -30.41
N THR A 103 7.00 -4.97 -29.70
CA THR A 103 7.69 -5.11 -28.42
C THR A 103 6.75 -4.70 -27.29
N PHE A 104 6.54 -5.60 -26.34
CA PHE A 104 5.76 -5.38 -25.13
C PHE A 104 6.71 -5.19 -23.94
N GLN A 105 6.59 -4.06 -23.25
CA GLN A 105 7.19 -3.79 -21.95
C GLN A 105 6.13 -4.05 -20.89
N ARG A 106 6.17 -5.24 -20.31
CA ARG A 106 5.23 -5.68 -19.26
C ARG A 106 5.82 -5.37 -17.89
N PRO A 107 5.22 -4.44 -17.11
CA PRO A 107 5.62 -4.28 -15.72
C PRO A 107 5.14 -5.46 -14.89
N VAL A 108 5.98 -5.85 -13.93
CA VAL A 108 5.71 -6.93 -12.99
C VAL A 108 6.09 -6.45 -11.59
N PHE A 109 5.22 -6.70 -10.63
CA PHE A 109 5.49 -6.47 -9.22
C PHE A 109 5.67 -7.81 -8.51
N LEU A 110 6.84 -7.97 -7.90
CA LEU A 110 7.17 -9.12 -7.06
C LEU A 110 7.00 -8.70 -5.60
N LEU A 111 6.05 -9.32 -4.90
CA LEU A 111 5.77 -9.05 -3.49
C LEU A 111 7.01 -9.34 -2.62
N SER A 112 7.25 -8.51 -1.59
CA SER A 112 8.35 -8.78 -0.66
C SER A 112 8.10 -10.07 0.12
N ARG A 113 9.19 -10.74 0.53
CA ARG A 113 9.08 -11.90 1.42
C ARG A 113 8.36 -11.56 2.73
N THR A 114 8.61 -10.37 3.27
CA THR A 114 7.98 -9.87 4.51
C THR A 114 6.46 -9.87 4.38
N VAL A 115 5.92 -9.31 3.29
CA VAL A 115 4.47 -9.26 3.07
C VAL A 115 3.92 -10.62 2.66
N ALA A 116 4.61 -11.35 1.77
CA ALA A 116 4.18 -12.67 1.29
C ALA A 116 4.02 -13.72 2.40
N GLN A 117 4.77 -13.60 3.50
CA GLN A 117 4.70 -14.51 4.64
C GLN A 117 3.53 -14.20 5.58
N ILE A 118 2.88 -13.04 5.46
CA ILE A 118 1.73 -12.68 6.29
C ILE A 118 0.55 -13.54 5.86
N ARG A 119 0.06 -14.39 6.77
CA ARG A 119 -1.24 -15.10 6.68
C ARG A 119 -1.51 -15.85 5.35
N GLY A 120 -0.48 -16.27 4.61
CA GLY A 120 -0.62 -17.09 3.41
C GLY A 120 -1.12 -16.34 2.16
N LEU A 121 -0.70 -15.08 1.99
CA LEU A 121 -1.01 -14.29 0.80
C LEU A 121 -0.62 -15.03 -0.51
N GLN A 122 -1.61 -15.20 -1.38
CA GLN A 122 -1.47 -15.72 -2.73
C GLN A 122 -0.98 -14.61 -3.64
N HIS A 123 0.21 -14.78 -4.18
CA HIS A 123 0.88 -13.76 -4.99
C HIS A 123 1.57 -14.39 -6.19
N ALA A 124 1.59 -13.65 -7.30
CA ALA A 124 2.41 -14.02 -8.43
C ALA A 124 3.90 -13.87 -8.06
N SER A 125 4.65 -14.95 -8.13
CA SER A 125 6.10 -14.94 -7.89
C SER A 125 6.84 -15.10 -9.20
N VAL A 126 7.02 -13.98 -9.90
CA VAL A 126 7.87 -13.91 -11.09
C VAL A 126 9.20 -13.28 -10.68
N PRO A 127 10.30 -14.05 -10.62
CA PRO A 127 11.58 -13.54 -10.15
C PRO A 127 12.14 -12.50 -11.13
N VAL A 128 12.93 -11.57 -10.59
CA VAL A 128 13.67 -10.61 -11.41
C VAL A 128 14.74 -11.38 -12.20
N PRO A 129 14.80 -11.24 -13.53
CA PRO A 129 15.87 -11.85 -14.34
C PRO A 129 17.26 -11.35 -13.93
N ASP A 130 18.25 -12.25 -13.88
CA ASP A 130 19.62 -11.97 -13.43
C ASP A 130 20.32 -10.85 -14.23
N GLU A 131 19.94 -10.69 -15.49
CA GLU A 131 20.44 -9.67 -16.41
C GLU A 131 19.99 -8.25 -16.03
N ILE A 132 18.88 -8.13 -15.29
CA ILE A 132 18.32 -6.85 -14.89
C ILE A 132 18.99 -6.39 -13.60
N LYS A 133 19.75 -5.29 -13.69
CA LYS A 133 20.32 -4.65 -12.51
C LYS A 133 19.22 -4.25 -11.53
N GLN A 134 19.26 -4.80 -10.32
CA GLN A 134 18.39 -4.42 -9.22
C GLN A 134 19.00 -3.26 -8.41
N VAL A 135 18.17 -2.27 -8.07
CA VAL A 135 18.49 -1.16 -7.17
C VAL A 135 17.39 -1.03 -6.12
N SER A 136 17.70 -0.50 -4.93
CA SER A 136 16.66 -0.10 -3.97
C SER A 136 16.24 1.35 -4.21
N VAL A 137 15.09 1.73 -3.66
CA VAL A 137 14.74 3.14 -3.44
C VAL A 137 15.91 3.84 -2.76
N ASN A 138 16.27 5.02 -3.25
CA ASN A 138 17.40 5.79 -2.77
C ASN A 138 16.88 7.01 -1.98
N TYR A 139 16.95 6.95 -0.66
CA TYR A 139 16.39 7.97 0.22
C TYR A 139 17.03 9.35 0.00
N LYS A 140 18.34 9.44 -0.31
CA LYS A 140 18.97 10.71 -0.73
C LYS A 140 18.29 11.34 -1.94
N LYS A 141 17.89 10.50 -2.89
CA LYS A 141 17.19 10.97 -4.09
C LYS A 141 15.75 11.37 -3.79
N ILE A 142 15.09 10.70 -2.84
CA ILE A 142 13.73 11.05 -2.38
C ILE A 142 13.76 12.37 -1.62
N HIS A 143 14.65 12.52 -0.64
CA HIS A 143 14.91 13.78 0.09
C HIS A 143 15.12 14.96 -0.85
N SER A 144 15.78 14.78 -2.00
CA SER A 144 15.99 15.89 -2.93
C SER A 144 14.69 16.44 -3.54
N ASP A 145 13.60 15.70 -3.45
CA ASP A 145 12.29 16.02 -4.02
C ASP A 145 11.26 16.45 -2.94
N VAL A 146 11.59 16.36 -1.64
CA VAL A 146 10.70 16.70 -0.51
C VAL A 146 11.46 17.51 0.56
N PRO A 147 10.80 18.35 1.39
CA PRO A 147 11.47 19.18 2.38
C PRO A 147 11.91 18.41 3.66
N TYR A 148 12.10 17.09 3.59
CA TYR A 148 12.35 16.23 4.75
C TYR A 148 13.72 15.55 4.68
N SER A 149 14.35 15.39 5.86
CA SER A 149 15.65 14.73 6.01
C SER A 149 15.63 13.26 5.51
N GLU A 150 16.80 12.70 5.16
CA GLU A 150 16.90 11.32 4.66
C GLU A 150 16.38 10.34 5.72
N GLU A 151 16.66 10.63 6.99
CA GLU A 151 16.20 9.89 8.15
C GLU A 151 14.67 9.97 8.31
N VAL A 152 14.08 11.16 8.20
CA VAL A 152 12.63 11.34 8.27
C VAL A 152 11.92 10.59 7.14
N VAL A 153 12.44 10.66 5.91
CA VAL A 153 11.91 9.89 4.77
C VAL A 153 11.95 8.39 5.05
N GLN A 154 13.09 7.89 5.55
CA GLN A 154 13.25 6.47 5.84
C GLN A 154 12.32 6.00 6.96
N ASN A 155 12.22 6.77 8.05
CA ASN A 155 11.37 6.44 9.19
C ASN A 155 9.88 6.50 8.81
N CYS A 156 9.46 7.52 8.07
CA CYS A 156 8.10 7.65 7.55
C CYS A 156 7.70 6.45 6.67
N MET A 157 8.57 6.03 5.74
CA MET A 157 8.32 4.85 4.92
C MET A 157 8.21 3.57 5.77
N GLN A 158 9.08 3.41 6.77
CA GLN A 158 9.06 2.26 7.66
C GLN A 158 7.80 2.22 8.53
N GLU A 159 7.41 3.35 9.11
CA GLU A 159 6.20 3.50 9.91
C GLU A 159 4.93 3.21 9.09
N THR A 160 4.86 3.74 7.86
CA THR A 160 3.78 3.43 6.91
C THR A 160 3.66 1.93 6.66
N LEU A 161 4.80 1.27 6.41
CA LEU A 161 4.82 -0.17 6.14
C LEU A 161 4.50 -1.01 7.38
N ASN A 162 4.94 -0.58 8.56
CA ASN A 162 4.58 -1.27 9.80
C ASN A 162 3.06 -1.25 10.02
N PHE A 163 2.40 -0.10 9.77
CA PHE A 163 0.95 -0.02 9.84
C PHE A 163 0.28 -0.89 8.78
N PHE A 164 0.79 -0.86 7.55
CA PHE A 164 0.34 -1.75 6.49
C PHE A 164 0.40 -3.22 6.91
N TYR A 165 1.50 -3.68 7.51
CA TYR A 165 1.62 -5.06 8.01
C TYR A 165 0.64 -5.38 9.14
N PHE A 166 0.36 -4.41 10.02
CA PHE A 166 -0.63 -4.56 11.07
C PHE A 166 -2.03 -4.81 10.49
N ILE A 167 -2.47 -3.98 9.54
CA ILE A 167 -3.77 -4.14 8.87
C ILE A 167 -3.86 -5.51 8.19
N LEU A 168 -2.80 -5.93 7.48
CA LEU A 168 -2.75 -7.26 6.86
C LEU A 168 -2.79 -8.41 7.87
N THR A 169 -2.17 -8.24 9.04
CA THR A 169 -2.17 -9.27 10.10
C THR A 169 -3.57 -9.48 10.69
N ASN A 170 -4.38 -8.41 10.71
CA ASN A 170 -5.78 -8.41 11.14
C ASN A 170 -6.77 -8.90 10.06
N ARG A 171 -6.26 -9.33 8.89
CA ARG A 171 -7.05 -9.80 7.75
C ARG A 171 -7.96 -8.73 7.13
N GLU A 172 -7.60 -7.46 7.28
CA GLU A 172 -8.33 -6.37 6.66
C GLU A 172 -7.81 -6.09 5.25
N ASP A 173 -8.72 -5.63 4.37
CA ASP A 173 -8.40 -5.36 2.97
C ASP A 173 -7.67 -4.02 2.84
N THR A 174 -6.66 -3.97 1.95
CA THR A 174 -5.80 -2.79 1.80
C THR A 174 -5.56 -2.43 0.34
N ASP A 175 -5.48 -1.14 0.06
CA ASP A 175 -4.92 -0.61 -1.18
C ASP A 175 -3.65 0.17 -0.88
N PHE A 176 -2.56 -0.22 -1.51
CA PHE A 176 -1.33 0.55 -1.51
C PHE A 176 -1.19 1.26 -2.86
N ILE A 177 -1.50 2.55 -2.89
CA ILE A 177 -1.53 3.38 -4.09
C ILE A 177 -0.13 3.95 -4.34
N LEU A 178 0.45 3.59 -5.48
CA LEU A 178 1.72 4.12 -5.96
C LEU A 178 1.42 5.09 -7.11
N LYS A 179 1.42 6.38 -6.79
CA LYS A 179 1.03 7.47 -7.70
C LYS A 179 1.76 7.35 -9.05
N ASP A 180 1.01 7.48 -10.14
CA ASP A 180 1.47 7.35 -11.53
C ASP A 180 2.09 5.98 -11.87
N ILE A 181 1.89 4.94 -11.07
CA ILE A 181 2.32 3.56 -11.36
C ILE A 181 1.11 2.64 -11.35
N GLY A 182 0.37 2.62 -10.25
CA GLY A 182 -0.72 1.68 -10.04
C GLY A 182 -1.05 1.43 -8.57
N THR A 183 -1.89 0.43 -8.32
CA THR A 183 -2.38 0.07 -6.99
C THR A 183 -2.08 -1.39 -6.70
N LEU A 184 -1.46 -1.64 -5.55
CA LEU A 184 -1.37 -2.97 -4.96
C LEU A 184 -2.60 -3.19 -4.07
N ALA A 185 -3.56 -3.94 -4.57
CA ALA A 185 -4.75 -4.34 -3.83
C ALA A 185 -4.50 -5.69 -3.16
N ILE A 186 -4.83 -5.79 -1.86
CA ILE A 186 -4.86 -7.05 -1.12
C ILE A 186 -6.28 -7.24 -0.61
N ARG A 187 -6.90 -8.36 -1.01
CA ARG A 187 -8.29 -8.73 -0.69
C ARG A 187 -8.34 -10.11 -0.07
N GLY A 188 -8.54 -10.18 1.24
CA GLY A 188 -8.32 -11.39 2.02
C GLY A 188 -6.92 -11.95 1.80
N THR A 189 -6.81 -13.06 1.04
CA THR A 189 -5.51 -13.66 0.68
C THR A 189 -5.01 -13.31 -0.71
N GLU A 190 -5.81 -12.67 -1.55
CA GLU A 190 -5.46 -12.40 -2.95
C GLU A 190 -4.66 -11.09 -3.06
N VAL A 191 -3.53 -11.16 -3.75
CA VAL A 191 -2.67 -9.99 -4.01
C VAL A 191 -2.69 -9.65 -5.49
N THR A 192 -3.12 -8.43 -5.79
CA THR A 192 -3.28 -7.93 -7.16
C THR A 192 -2.54 -6.62 -7.34
N MET A 193 -1.62 -6.58 -8.31
CA MET A 193 -1.01 -5.33 -8.77
C MET A 193 -1.69 -4.88 -10.05
N ALA A 194 -2.41 -3.78 -9.97
CA ALA A 194 -3.02 -3.10 -11.10
C ALA A 194 -2.15 -1.91 -11.52
N PHE A 195 -2.03 -1.66 -12.83
CA PHE A 195 -1.19 -0.60 -13.37
C PHE A 195 -2.02 0.50 -14.02
N CYS A 196 -1.60 1.75 -13.81
CA CYS A 196 -2.17 2.92 -14.46
C CYS A 196 -1.91 2.86 -15.98
N GLU A 197 -2.92 3.21 -16.76
CA GLU A 197 -2.83 3.24 -18.22
C GLU A 197 -1.73 4.19 -18.71
N ASP A 198 -1.61 5.39 -18.14
CA ASP A 198 -0.59 6.38 -18.49
C ASP A 198 0.85 5.88 -18.24
N PHE A 199 1.02 5.01 -17.24
CA PHE A 199 2.30 4.34 -17.02
C PHE A 199 2.62 3.34 -18.12
N LEU A 200 1.65 2.49 -18.48
CA LEU A 200 1.80 1.52 -19.56
C LEU A 200 2.04 2.20 -20.90
N LEU A 201 1.37 3.32 -21.17
CA LEU A 201 1.57 4.15 -22.37
C LEU A 201 2.96 4.76 -22.40
N SER A 202 3.46 5.24 -21.26
CA SER A 202 4.83 5.77 -21.17
C SER A 202 5.90 4.68 -21.40
N LEU A 203 5.64 3.45 -20.94
CA LEU A 203 6.52 2.29 -21.14
C LEU A 203 6.54 1.82 -22.60
N ASN A 204 5.37 1.70 -23.23
CA ASN A 204 5.20 1.03 -24.51
C ASN A 204 5.13 1.99 -25.71
N LYS A 205 4.82 3.27 -25.46
CA LYS A 205 4.70 4.34 -26.48
C LYS A 205 3.69 4.02 -27.59
N SER A 206 2.73 3.16 -27.31
CA SER A 206 1.73 2.70 -28.28
C SER A 206 0.44 2.30 -27.54
N THR A 207 -0.67 2.93 -27.90
CA THR A 207 -2.00 2.61 -27.37
C THR A 207 -2.42 1.19 -27.74
N TYR A 208 -2.17 0.77 -29.00
CA TYR A 208 -2.45 -0.59 -29.46
C TYR A 208 -1.74 -1.66 -28.61
N VAL A 209 -0.46 -1.44 -28.28
CA VAL A 209 0.30 -2.37 -27.43
C VAL A 209 -0.32 -2.44 -26.02
N VAL A 210 -0.72 -1.30 -25.45
CA VAL A 210 -1.35 -1.24 -24.12
C VAL A 210 -2.72 -1.92 -24.10
N GLU A 211 -3.57 -1.67 -25.11
CA GLU A 211 -4.85 -2.36 -25.26
C GLU A 211 -4.69 -3.89 -25.34
N LYS A 212 -3.65 -4.34 -26.05
CA LYS A 212 -3.30 -5.77 -26.11
C LYS A 212 -2.80 -6.32 -24.77
N LEU A 213 -2.05 -5.55 -23.99
CA LEU A 213 -1.63 -5.96 -22.64
C LEU A 213 -2.85 -6.27 -21.76
N PHE A 214 -3.89 -5.42 -21.83
CA PHE A 214 -5.15 -5.64 -21.10
C PHE A 214 -5.96 -6.79 -21.68
N THR A 215 -6.15 -6.82 -23.00
CA THR A 215 -6.96 -7.87 -23.68
C THR A 215 -6.40 -9.26 -23.44
N LYS A 216 -5.07 -9.41 -23.41
CA LYS A 216 -4.40 -10.68 -23.12
C LYS A 216 -4.29 -10.97 -21.61
N LYS A 217 -4.81 -10.08 -20.75
CA LYS A 217 -4.73 -10.16 -19.28
C LYS A 217 -3.30 -10.34 -18.77
N TRP A 218 -2.33 -9.73 -19.46
CA TRP A 218 -0.93 -9.76 -19.03
C TRP A 218 -0.66 -8.75 -17.91
N VAL A 219 -1.47 -7.70 -17.85
CA VAL A 219 -1.52 -6.70 -16.79
C VAL A 219 -2.98 -6.43 -16.43
N ILE A 220 -3.21 -5.97 -15.21
CA ILE A 220 -4.52 -5.57 -14.70
C ILE A 220 -4.60 -4.04 -14.74
N SER A 221 -5.74 -3.48 -15.14
CA SER A 221 -5.97 -2.03 -15.14
C SER A 221 -6.40 -1.59 -13.75
N ASP A 222 -5.88 -0.46 -13.28
CA ASP A 222 -6.31 0.21 -12.04
C ASP A 222 -7.79 0.65 -12.06
N LYS A 223 -8.41 0.73 -13.25
CA LYS A 223 -9.83 1.01 -13.43
C LYS A 223 -10.71 -0.24 -13.30
N GLU A 224 -10.15 -1.42 -13.04
CA GLU A 224 -10.93 -2.66 -12.98
C GLU A 224 -11.84 -2.68 -11.72
N PRO A 225 -13.17 -2.88 -11.87
CA PRO A 225 -14.11 -2.79 -10.74
C PRO A 225 -13.85 -3.81 -9.62
N THR A 226 -13.28 -4.97 -9.98
CA THR A 226 -12.94 -6.05 -9.05
C THR A 226 -11.94 -5.61 -7.99
N LEU A 227 -11.06 -4.65 -8.31
CA LEU A 227 -10.13 -4.04 -7.36
C LEU A 227 -10.87 -3.28 -6.27
N SER A 228 -12.07 -2.76 -6.54
CA SER A 228 -12.87 -2.07 -5.53
C SER A 228 -13.73 -3.02 -4.70
N LEU A 229 -13.77 -4.32 -4.97
CA LEU A 229 -14.56 -5.24 -4.15
C LEU A 229 -13.79 -5.60 -2.87
N SER A 230 -14.48 -5.60 -1.73
CA SER A 230 -13.93 -5.99 -0.44
C SER A 230 -14.79 -7.06 0.21
N ARG A 231 -14.18 -7.93 1.02
CA ARG A 231 -14.93 -8.90 1.84
C ARG A 231 -15.73 -8.20 2.93
N PHE A 232 -15.14 -7.18 3.56
CA PHE A 232 -15.73 -6.45 4.68
C PHE A 232 -16.43 -5.15 4.27
N GLY A 233 -16.41 -4.81 2.98
CA GLY A 233 -17.00 -3.58 2.44
C GLY A 233 -16.22 -2.31 2.81
N ARG A 234 -14.98 -2.47 3.28
CA ARG A 234 -14.07 -1.37 3.60
C ARG A 234 -12.64 -1.73 3.20
N VAL A 235 -11.87 -0.73 2.79
CA VAL A 235 -10.46 -0.89 2.40
C VAL A 235 -9.63 0.22 3.02
N HIS A 236 -8.52 -0.14 3.66
CA HIS A 236 -7.54 0.83 4.14
C HIS A 236 -6.65 1.28 2.99
N GLN A 237 -6.61 2.58 2.74
CA GLN A 237 -5.82 3.18 1.66
C GLN A 237 -4.51 3.72 2.20
N PHE A 238 -3.43 3.32 1.58
CA PHE A 238 -2.07 3.78 1.82
C PHE A 238 -1.57 4.48 0.56
N PRO A 239 -0.76 5.53 0.68
CA PRO A 239 -0.22 6.15 1.90
C PRO A 239 -1.15 7.19 2.59
N GLN A 240 -2.42 7.30 2.21
CA GLN A 240 -3.34 8.34 2.72
C GLN A 240 -3.94 8.04 4.11
N PHE A 241 -3.86 6.79 4.57
CA PHE A 241 -4.45 6.30 5.82
C PHE A 241 -5.97 6.48 5.92
N GLU A 242 -6.64 6.52 4.77
CA GLU A 242 -8.09 6.66 4.68
C GLU A 242 -8.77 5.28 4.67
N ILE A 243 -9.94 5.16 5.33
CA ILE A 243 -10.79 3.98 5.20
C ILE A 243 -11.87 4.30 4.18
N ARG A 244 -11.83 3.62 3.04
CA ARG A 244 -12.82 3.78 1.97
C ARG A 244 -13.89 2.70 2.07
N ALA A 245 -15.15 3.11 2.12
CA ALA A 245 -16.28 2.20 1.94
C ALA A 245 -16.35 1.72 0.49
N VAL A 246 -16.48 0.42 0.28
CA VAL A 246 -16.52 -0.17 -1.06
C VAL A 246 -17.56 -1.29 -1.16
N PRO A 247 -18.03 -1.64 -2.37
CA PRO A 247 -19.01 -2.71 -2.53
C PRO A 247 -18.46 -4.06 -2.05
N ARG A 248 -19.34 -4.87 -1.46
CA ARG A 248 -18.97 -6.20 -0.96
C ARG A 248 -18.88 -7.23 -2.09
N THR A 249 -17.99 -8.20 -1.94
CA THR A 249 -18.03 -9.42 -2.74
C THR A 249 -19.31 -10.19 -2.39
N ALA A 250 -20.15 -10.49 -3.37
CA ALA A 250 -21.44 -11.16 -3.18
C ALA A 250 -21.37 -12.64 -2.73
N SER A 251 -20.18 -13.13 -2.36
CA SER A 251 -19.88 -14.55 -2.19
C SER A 251 -19.83 -15.04 -0.74
N LEU A 252 -20.02 -14.17 0.26
CA LEU A 252 -20.05 -14.56 1.67
C LEU A 252 -21.36 -14.09 2.29
N THR A 253 -22.08 -15.01 2.94
CA THR A 253 -23.25 -14.67 3.75
C THR A 253 -22.83 -13.90 4.99
N ASP A 254 -23.69 -13.03 5.53
CA ASP A 254 -23.38 -12.26 6.75
C ASP A 254 -23.00 -13.19 7.93
N GLU A 255 -23.51 -14.42 7.97
CA GLU A 255 -23.16 -15.46 8.96
C GLU A 255 -21.72 -15.98 8.81
N GLU A 256 -21.24 -16.22 7.59
CA GLU A 256 -19.86 -16.64 7.32
C GLU A 256 -18.87 -15.52 7.67
N ILE A 257 -19.25 -14.27 7.43
CA ILE A 257 -18.45 -13.09 7.79
C ILE A 257 -18.35 -12.94 9.31
N CYS A 258 -19.48 -13.07 10.02
CA CYS A 258 -19.49 -13.06 11.48
C CYS A 258 -18.65 -14.22 12.05
N ALA A 259 -18.72 -15.41 11.47
CA ALA A 259 -17.91 -16.55 11.89
C ALA A 259 -16.41 -16.33 11.63
N GLU A 260 -16.02 -15.76 10.48
CA GLU A 260 -14.62 -15.41 10.20
C GLU A 260 -14.12 -14.28 11.11
N PHE A 261 -14.94 -13.27 11.37
CA PHE A 261 -14.62 -12.16 12.26
C PHE A 261 -14.47 -12.65 13.71
N GLU A 262 -15.39 -13.47 14.21
CA GLU A 262 -15.30 -14.13 15.53
C GLU A 262 -14.10 -15.08 15.60
N SER A 263 -13.81 -15.82 14.53
CA SER A 263 -12.60 -16.64 14.45
C SER A 263 -11.33 -15.78 14.47
N ALA A 264 -11.34 -14.63 13.81
CA ALA A 264 -10.22 -13.68 13.81
C ALA A 264 -10.02 -13.09 15.21
N LEU A 265 -11.09 -12.59 15.85
CA LEU A 265 -11.08 -12.09 17.23
C LEU A 265 -10.61 -13.16 18.24
N SER A 266 -11.10 -14.39 18.10
CA SER A 266 -10.69 -15.52 18.95
C SER A 266 -9.22 -15.89 18.72
N SER A 267 -8.70 -15.76 17.50
CA SER A 267 -7.28 -15.97 17.21
C SER A 267 -6.37 -14.84 17.74
N MET A 268 -6.96 -13.69 18.02
CA MET A 268 -6.32 -12.51 18.62
C MET A 268 -6.52 -12.43 20.15
N GLY A 269 -7.14 -13.45 20.77
CA GLY A 269 -7.37 -13.48 22.22
C GLY A 269 -8.44 -12.50 22.72
N ILE A 270 -9.23 -11.89 21.83
CA ILE A 270 -10.34 -11.01 22.19
C ILE A 270 -11.60 -11.85 22.20
N ARG A 271 -11.93 -12.42 23.36
CA ARG A 271 -13.20 -13.13 23.56
C ARG A 271 -14.30 -12.11 23.76
N GLY A 272 -15.19 -11.95 22.77
CA GLY A 272 -16.43 -11.19 22.91
C GLY A 272 -17.30 -11.87 23.96
N ASN A 273 -17.39 -11.28 25.15
CA ASN A 273 -18.22 -11.81 26.22
C ASN A 273 -19.67 -11.38 25.96
N VAL A 274 -20.32 -11.96 24.95
CA VAL A 274 -21.78 -11.85 24.80
C VAL A 274 -22.41 -12.91 25.71
N HIS A 275 -22.38 -12.64 27.01
CA HIS A 275 -23.38 -13.21 27.93
C HIS A 275 -24.42 -12.12 28.15
N GLY A 276 -25.55 -12.28 27.47
CA GLY A 276 -26.75 -11.52 27.76
C GLY A 276 -27.15 -11.76 29.22
N ASN A 277 -26.97 -10.73 30.04
CA ASN A 277 -27.68 -10.61 31.31
C ASN A 277 -29.17 -10.60 31.01
N LYS A 278 -29.84 -11.73 31.27
CA LYS A 278 -31.25 -11.69 31.66
C LYS A 278 -31.27 -11.37 33.15
N SER A 279 -31.54 -10.11 33.45
CA SER A 279 -32.03 -9.68 34.76
C SER A 279 -33.55 -9.69 34.71
N ASP A 280 -34.12 -10.37 35.71
CA ASP A 280 -35.52 -10.43 36.16
C ASP A 280 -36.59 -11.11 35.27
#